data_AF-A0A967HXW3-F1
#
_entry.id   AF-A0A967HXW3-F1
#
_cell.length_a   1.000
_cell.length_b   1.000
_cell.length_c   1.000
_cell.angle_alpha   90.00
_cell.angle_beta   90.00
_cell.angle_gamma   90.00
#
_symmetry.space_group_name_H-M   'P 1'
#
loop_
_entity.id
_entity.type
_entity.pdbx_description
1 polymer ?
#
loop_
_entity_poly.entity_id
_entity_poly.type
_entity_poly.pdbx_seq_one_letter_code
_entity_poly.pdbx_strand_id
1 'polypeptide(L)'
;MNTMVVITQAESAKALVRWAARLAKMREESLTVLCCLLGEPVLPMEPVGAKYPEGAEELLKVVSEAVGEIQDMEVPLFVMRNPAPARAIIKVIQEKEIELLCIGMDFTLPKDAMINRLGRRLLRFAPCKMFVLDPGDQDGLSYQRILLPMGLHLRAFALRTAASLAEDLDCTVTPLEVGSYFGTDSREVAHRSLLSKLKDAGIEASKWIKPMVTLTGETWKSVVDKSRYCDLMLTGTTAIRDVRKFRAEERKQIGPEGPRVAIGLVRRWTLEHKPSWIGMMTNHMFSWLPTLDATDRIDLFDRLQVGARWNIDFMMMMCLSTAIASLGLIQNSTAVVIGAMVVAPLMTPLIGAGLGLVQGNTIFFRDSIKAMGFGIGAALLISLVLGFIVPMEQLTPELLARGGPTIIDLGVAFLSGAAAAYAVARPSLLGALAGVAIAAALVPPLATVGISFAEGVWEVTEGAAILLATNLVAIILGAAFIYRRLGIQGSRLGKGLPLWGRRTILFLCLLAVILTAPLGYRLAKQLREGQIRPYTFPVSLSMRQALKERVHQEYGVTFISAVRFGFRRDTDVAILLSSAKPVSVNLIADLKQRVNDEMGKNVKVAVHALQETGVVKTKF
;
A
#
# COMPACT_ATOMS: atom_id res chain seq x y z
N MET A 1 -21.77 35.47 6.91
CA MET A 1 -21.46 34.05 7.18
C MET A 1 -22.72 33.44 7.77
N ASN A 2 -23.23 32.38 7.16
CA ASN A 2 -24.61 31.95 7.40
C ASN A 2 -24.66 30.49 7.89
N THR A 3 -25.29 30.26 9.04
CA THR A 3 -25.65 28.92 9.52
C THR A 3 -27.09 28.62 9.10
N MET A 4 -27.34 27.44 8.55
CA MET A 4 -28.69 26.97 8.24
C MET A 4 -29.00 25.69 9.00
N VAL A 5 -30.15 25.61 9.64
CA VAL A 5 -30.67 24.37 10.23
C VAL A 5 -31.84 23.85 9.42
N VAL A 6 -31.79 22.55 9.08
CA VAL A 6 -32.86 21.87 8.35
C VAL A 6 -33.60 20.95 9.31
N ILE A 7 -34.91 21.17 9.42
CA ILE A 7 -35.78 20.44 10.33
C ILE A 7 -36.82 19.68 9.51
N THR A 8 -36.93 18.38 9.78
CA THR A 8 -37.88 17.49 9.08
C THR A 8 -38.91 16.86 10.00
N GLN A 9 -38.72 16.93 11.32
CA GLN A 9 -39.55 16.27 12.33
C GLN A 9 -39.73 17.18 13.55
N ALA A 10 -40.92 17.17 14.16
CA ALA A 10 -41.25 18.01 15.30
C ALA A 10 -40.48 17.61 16.56
N GLU A 11 -40.30 16.31 16.78
CA GLU A 11 -39.60 15.74 17.95
C GLU A 11 -38.15 16.26 18.10
N SER A 12 -37.44 16.41 16.99
CA SER A 12 -36.04 16.87 17.00
C SER A 12 -35.90 18.39 16.85
N ALA A 13 -36.99 19.11 16.59
CA ALA A 13 -36.98 20.51 16.21
C ALA A 13 -36.36 21.39 17.31
N LYS A 14 -36.83 21.27 18.56
CA LYS A 14 -36.36 22.10 19.69
C LYS A 14 -34.86 21.95 19.91
N ALA A 15 -34.37 20.71 19.99
CA ALA A 15 -32.95 20.43 20.19
C ALA A 15 -32.09 20.95 19.02
N LEU A 16 -32.53 20.73 17.77
CA LEU A 16 -31.81 21.20 16.58
C LEU A 16 -31.70 22.71 16.50
N VAL A 17 -32.81 23.43 16.73
CA VAL A 17 -32.85 24.90 16.70
C VAL A 17 -31.93 25.45 17.77
N ARG A 18 -32.02 24.95 19.01
CA ARG A 18 -31.17 25.40 20.13
C ARG A 18 -29.69 25.14 19.88
N TRP A 19 -29.31 23.97 19.39
CA TRP A 19 -27.91 23.69 19.05
C TRP A 19 -27.41 24.54 17.87
N ALA A 20 -28.23 24.73 16.84
CA ALA A 20 -27.86 25.57 15.71
C ALA A 20 -27.70 27.04 16.11
N ALA A 21 -28.56 27.57 16.98
CA ALA A 21 -28.44 28.92 17.52
C ALA A 21 -27.15 29.12 18.31
N ARG A 22 -26.76 28.15 19.15
CA ARG A 22 -25.49 28.21 19.89
C ARG A 22 -24.28 28.16 18.96
N LEU A 23 -24.30 27.30 17.96
CA LEU A 23 -23.23 27.21 16.96
C LEU A 23 -23.14 28.49 16.10
N ALA A 24 -24.28 29.10 15.78
CA ALA A 24 -24.32 30.36 15.06
C ALA A 24 -23.77 31.51 15.93
N LYS A 25 -24.18 31.59 17.20
CA LYS A 25 -23.70 32.58 18.17
C LYS A 25 -22.19 32.49 18.40
N MET A 26 -21.66 31.29 18.61
CA MET A 26 -20.21 31.05 18.75
C MET A 26 -19.40 31.52 17.52
N ARG A 27 -20.00 31.45 16.33
CA ARG A 27 -19.33 31.82 15.08
C ARG A 27 -19.66 33.24 14.61
N GLU A 28 -20.44 33.99 15.38
CA GLU A 28 -20.99 35.31 14.99
C GLU A 28 -21.73 35.26 13.63
N GLU A 29 -22.47 34.18 13.38
CA GLU A 29 -23.21 33.94 12.13
C GLU A 29 -24.71 34.17 12.28
N SER A 30 -25.38 34.58 11.19
CA SER A 30 -26.85 34.57 11.14
C SER A 30 -27.38 33.14 11.05
N LEU A 31 -28.47 32.84 11.74
CA LEU A 31 -29.13 31.53 11.71
C LEU A 31 -30.37 31.59 10.81
N THR A 32 -30.45 30.70 9.83
CA THR A 32 -31.67 30.47 9.04
C THR A 32 -32.28 29.13 9.40
N VAL A 33 -33.58 29.08 9.67
CA VAL A 33 -34.30 27.83 9.92
C VAL A 33 -35.11 27.45 8.70
N LEU A 34 -34.91 26.22 8.21
CA LEU A 34 -35.65 25.65 7.08
C LEU A 34 -36.45 24.43 7.53
N CYS A 35 -37.77 24.58 7.58
CA CYS A 35 -38.70 23.48 7.76
C CYS A 35 -38.92 22.77 6.41
N CYS A 36 -38.48 21.53 6.32
CA CYS A 36 -38.54 20.74 5.10
C CYS A 36 -39.58 19.61 5.25
N LEU A 37 -40.73 19.80 4.59
CA LEU A 37 -41.78 18.79 4.48
C LEU A 37 -41.47 17.84 3.33
N LEU A 38 -41.65 16.56 3.57
CA LEU A 38 -41.30 15.51 2.61
C LEU A 38 -42.58 15.02 1.92
N GLY A 39 -42.71 15.30 0.62
CA GLY A 39 -43.88 14.89 -0.17
C GLY A 39 -44.20 15.84 -1.32
N GLU A 40 -45.30 15.57 -2.00
CA GLU A 40 -45.88 16.42 -3.06
C GLU A 40 -47.08 17.21 -2.53
N PRO A 41 -47.41 18.40 -3.09
CA PRO A 41 -46.77 19.06 -4.22
C PRO A 41 -45.42 19.70 -3.84
N VAL A 42 -44.57 19.93 -4.86
CA VAL A 42 -43.28 20.60 -4.67
C VAL A 42 -43.51 22.10 -4.42
N LEU A 43 -43.23 22.55 -3.21
CA LEU A 43 -43.26 23.97 -2.83
C LEU A 43 -41.82 24.46 -2.65
N PRO A 44 -41.41 25.55 -3.34
CA PRO A 44 -40.09 26.15 -3.18
C PRO A 44 -39.90 26.70 -1.76
N MET A 45 -38.66 27.10 -1.44
CA MET A 45 -38.34 27.72 -0.15
C MET A 45 -38.97 29.12 -0.07
N GLU A 46 -39.97 29.27 0.80
CA GLU A 46 -40.69 30.52 1.01
C GLU A 46 -40.67 30.91 2.50
N PRO A 47 -40.67 32.22 2.84
CA PRO A 47 -40.78 32.65 4.22
C PRO A 47 -42.14 32.23 4.80
N VAL A 48 -42.19 31.91 6.09
CA VAL A 48 -43.45 31.55 6.74
C VAL A 48 -44.42 32.73 6.72
N GLY A 49 -45.54 32.56 6.02
CA GLY A 49 -46.67 33.50 6.00
C GLY A 49 -47.86 33.01 6.83
N ALA A 50 -49.01 33.68 6.71
CA ALA A 50 -50.21 33.40 7.51
C ALA A 50 -50.94 32.08 7.15
N LYS A 51 -50.66 31.47 6.00
CA LYS A 51 -51.24 30.18 5.59
C LYS A 51 -50.16 29.10 5.54
N TYR A 52 -50.30 28.08 6.39
CA TYR A 52 -49.38 26.95 6.46
C TYR A 52 -49.69 25.92 5.36
N PRO A 53 -48.67 25.24 4.79
CA PRO A 53 -48.91 24.08 3.94
C PRO A 53 -49.62 22.96 4.70
N GLU A 54 -50.53 22.24 4.05
CA GLU A 54 -51.22 21.09 4.66
C GLU A 54 -50.22 20.07 5.24
N GLY A 55 -50.40 19.71 6.50
CA GLY A 55 -49.53 18.78 7.25
C GLY A 55 -48.29 19.42 7.88
N ALA A 56 -48.11 20.74 7.77
CA ALA A 56 -46.97 21.46 8.34
C ALA A 56 -47.24 22.07 9.73
N GLU A 57 -48.51 22.13 10.15
CA GLU A 57 -48.97 22.94 11.30
C GLU A 57 -48.27 22.55 12.60
N GLU A 58 -48.19 21.25 12.91
CA GLU A 58 -47.55 20.76 14.12
C GLU A 58 -46.04 21.06 14.12
N LEU A 59 -45.36 20.77 13.01
CA LEU A 59 -43.93 21.04 12.86
C LEU A 59 -43.64 22.53 12.99
N LEU A 60 -44.42 23.38 12.31
CA LEU A 60 -44.21 24.82 12.30
C LEU A 60 -44.52 25.45 13.64
N LYS A 61 -45.55 24.96 14.35
CA LYS A 61 -45.84 25.39 15.71
C LYS A 61 -44.63 25.14 16.61
N VAL A 62 -44.12 23.90 16.66
CA VAL A 62 -42.98 23.54 17.51
C VAL A 62 -41.71 24.32 17.14
N VAL A 63 -41.46 24.52 15.85
CA VAL A 63 -40.30 25.30 15.38
C VAL A 63 -40.45 26.78 15.70
N SER A 64 -41.65 27.36 15.55
CA SER A 64 -41.92 28.76 15.87
C SER A 64 -41.76 29.05 17.37
N GLU A 65 -42.19 28.11 18.23
CA GLU A 65 -41.95 28.17 19.67
C GLU A 65 -40.44 28.12 19.96
N ALA A 66 -39.70 27.18 19.35
CA ALA A 66 -38.26 27.06 19.54
C ALA A 66 -37.47 28.28 19.03
N VAL A 67 -37.94 28.92 17.96
CA VAL A 67 -37.36 30.15 17.43
C VAL A 67 -37.68 31.34 18.34
N GLY A 68 -38.90 31.43 18.87
CA GLY A 68 -39.31 32.50 19.80
C GLY A 68 -38.55 32.49 21.14
N GLU A 69 -37.99 31.34 21.54
CA GLU A 69 -37.09 31.24 22.69
C GLU A 69 -35.72 31.91 22.45
N ILE A 70 -35.33 32.14 21.19
CA ILE A 70 -34.05 32.74 20.84
C ILE A 70 -34.21 34.28 20.86
N GLN A 71 -33.80 34.91 21.96
CA GLN A 71 -33.91 36.36 22.13
C GLN A 71 -32.73 37.15 21.53
N ASP A 72 -31.58 36.50 21.34
CA ASP A 72 -30.31 37.16 21.03
C ASP A 72 -30.03 37.33 19.52
N MET A 73 -30.89 36.85 18.63
CA MET A 73 -30.69 36.94 17.17
C MET A 73 -32.00 36.84 16.41
N GLU A 74 -32.10 37.55 15.28
CA GLU A 74 -33.20 37.35 14.33
C GLU A 74 -32.98 36.05 13.55
N VAL A 75 -33.99 35.17 13.58
CA VAL A 75 -33.94 33.86 12.95
C VAL A 75 -35.03 33.76 11.88
N PRO A 76 -34.72 34.05 10.60
CA PRO A 76 -35.69 33.89 9.54
C PRO A 76 -36.10 32.43 9.38
N LEU A 77 -37.42 32.21 9.38
CA LEU A 77 -38.06 30.91 9.26
C LEU A 77 -38.61 30.71 7.83
N PHE A 78 -38.16 29.64 7.18
CA PHE A 78 -38.58 29.27 5.84
C PHE A 78 -39.21 27.88 5.83
N VAL A 79 -40.11 27.66 4.88
CA VAL A 79 -40.75 26.37 4.63
C VAL A 79 -40.51 25.94 3.20
N MET A 80 -40.30 24.65 3.00
CA MET A 80 -40.19 24.01 1.69
C MET A 80 -40.88 22.65 1.74
N ARG A 81 -41.53 22.24 0.64
CA ARG A 81 -42.07 20.88 0.48
C ARG A 81 -41.45 20.24 -0.74
N ASN A 82 -40.77 19.12 -0.58
CA ASN A 82 -40.12 18.45 -1.71
C ASN A 82 -39.96 16.95 -1.44
N PRO A 83 -40.30 16.05 -2.37
CA PRO A 83 -40.12 14.61 -2.20
C PRO A 83 -38.62 14.20 -2.21
N ALA A 84 -37.74 15.01 -2.79
CA ALA A 84 -36.30 14.79 -2.86
C ALA A 84 -35.50 16.07 -2.49
N PRO A 85 -35.57 16.54 -1.23
CA PRO A 85 -35.14 17.89 -0.86
C PRO A 85 -33.63 18.11 -0.90
N ALA A 86 -32.82 17.05 -0.93
CA ALA A 86 -31.35 17.17 -0.89
C ALA A 86 -30.79 18.08 -2.00
N ARG A 87 -31.31 17.99 -3.22
CA ARG A 87 -30.84 18.82 -4.35
C ARG A 87 -31.25 20.29 -4.18
N ALA A 88 -32.47 20.52 -3.72
CA ALA A 88 -32.97 21.87 -3.44
C ALA A 88 -32.16 22.54 -2.31
N ILE A 89 -31.90 21.81 -1.22
CA ILE A 89 -31.08 22.29 -0.10
C ILE A 89 -29.65 22.62 -0.55
N ILE A 90 -29.01 21.78 -1.38
CA ILE A 90 -27.66 22.07 -1.91
C ILE A 90 -27.66 23.35 -2.74
N LYS A 91 -28.71 23.58 -3.55
CA LYS A 91 -28.86 24.81 -4.32
C LYS A 91 -28.97 26.03 -3.40
N VAL A 92 -29.79 25.95 -2.35
CA VAL A 92 -29.93 27.01 -1.33
C VAL A 92 -28.60 27.27 -0.60
N ILE A 93 -27.83 26.22 -0.28
CA ILE A 93 -26.50 26.37 0.36
C ILE A 93 -25.57 27.22 -0.51
N GLN A 94 -25.59 26.99 -1.83
CA GLN A 94 -24.76 27.74 -2.77
C GLN A 94 -25.29 29.17 -3.00
N GLU A 95 -26.60 29.34 -3.16
CA GLU A 95 -27.24 30.64 -3.40
C GLU A 95 -27.14 31.58 -2.21
N LYS A 96 -27.29 31.07 -0.98
CA LYS A 96 -27.24 31.85 0.27
C LYS A 96 -25.89 31.79 0.99
N GLU A 97 -24.87 31.22 0.34
CA GLU A 97 -23.50 31.08 0.88
C GLU A 97 -23.46 30.51 2.31
N ILE A 98 -24.19 29.41 2.53
CA ILE A 98 -24.28 28.75 3.84
C ILE A 98 -22.93 28.10 4.18
N GLU A 99 -22.34 28.50 5.31
CA GLU A 99 -21.06 27.98 5.79
C GLU A 99 -21.20 26.72 6.65
N LEU A 100 -22.26 26.67 7.46
CA LEU A 100 -22.56 25.57 8.36
C LEU A 100 -24.00 25.11 8.18
N LEU A 101 -24.16 23.82 7.92
CA LEU A 101 -25.44 23.15 7.84
C LEU A 101 -25.65 22.26 9.06
N CYS A 102 -26.68 22.55 9.84
CA CYS A 102 -27.16 21.75 10.94
C CYS A 102 -28.31 20.85 10.48
N ILE A 103 -28.25 19.55 10.77
CA ILE A 103 -29.32 18.60 10.38
C ILE A 103 -29.51 17.49 11.41
N GLY A 104 -30.78 17.12 11.63
CA GLY A 104 -31.16 15.96 12.45
C GLY A 104 -30.92 14.63 11.76
N MET A 105 -30.44 13.64 12.52
CA MET A 105 -30.48 12.22 12.15
C MET A 105 -30.86 11.41 13.39
N ASP A 106 -31.53 10.28 13.18
CA ASP A 106 -31.84 9.33 14.26
C ASP A 106 -31.09 8.03 14.00
N PHE A 107 -30.06 7.75 14.80
CA PHE A 107 -29.24 6.56 14.60
C PHE A 107 -29.89 5.26 15.08
N THR A 108 -31.07 5.32 15.70
CA THR A 108 -31.90 4.15 16.03
C THR A 108 -32.67 3.64 14.81
N LEU A 109 -33.05 4.54 13.91
CA LEU A 109 -33.78 4.20 12.70
C LEU A 109 -32.88 3.53 11.63
N PRO A 110 -33.47 2.69 10.75
CA PRO A 110 -32.74 2.10 9.65
C PRO A 110 -32.12 3.18 8.74
N LYS A 111 -31.11 2.77 7.96
CA LYS A 111 -30.43 3.67 7.02
C LYS A 111 -31.42 4.37 6.08
N ASP A 112 -32.43 3.64 5.64
CA ASP A 112 -33.35 4.07 4.59
C ASP A 112 -34.55 4.85 5.12
N ALA A 113 -34.64 5.03 6.45
CA ALA A 113 -35.52 6.01 7.05
C ALA A 113 -35.25 7.39 6.44
N MET A 114 -36.32 8.16 6.27
CA MET A 114 -36.34 9.37 5.46
C MET A 114 -35.32 10.41 5.92
N ILE A 115 -35.30 10.70 7.23
CA ILE A 115 -34.36 11.62 7.89
C ILE A 115 -32.91 11.19 7.68
N ASN A 116 -32.62 9.89 7.82
CA ASN A 116 -31.29 9.32 7.64
C ASN A 116 -30.85 9.31 6.17
N ARG A 117 -31.77 9.11 5.23
CA ARG A 117 -31.50 9.19 3.79
C ARG A 117 -31.12 10.61 3.38
N LEU A 118 -31.83 11.62 3.91
CA LEU A 118 -31.52 13.03 3.67
C LEU A 118 -30.17 13.42 4.26
N GLY A 119 -29.94 13.14 5.55
CA GLY A 119 -28.67 13.40 6.22
C GLY A 119 -27.47 12.77 5.52
N ARG A 120 -27.57 11.49 5.11
CA ARG A 120 -26.51 10.79 4.35
C ARG A 120 -26.24 11.38 2.96
N ARG A 121 -27.23 11.98 2.30
CA ARG A 121 -27.04 12.64 1.00
C ARG A 121 -26.35 13.98 1.18
N LEU A 122 -26.79 14.78 2.15
CA LEU A 122 -26.17 16.08 2.45
C LEU A 122 -24.74 15.90 2.96
N LEU A 123 -24.48 14.92 3.82
CA LEU A 123 -23.12 14.55 4.25
C LEU A 123 -22.17 14.20 3.11
N ARG A 124 -22.69 13.72 1.97
CA ARG A 124 -21.87 13.39 0.80
C ARG A 124 -21.66 14.59 -0.12
N PHE A 125 -22.70 15.41 -0.33
CA PHE A 125 -22.73 16.37 -1.43
C PHE A 125 -22.81 17.84 -1.02
N ALA A 126 -23.16 18.16 0.24
CA ALA A 126 -23.27 19.55 0.69
C ALA A 126 -21.87 20.21 0.72
N PRO A 127 -21.71 21.38 0.06
CA PRO A 127 -20.44 22.09 -0.06
C PRO A 127 -20.11 23.03 1.11
N CYS A 128 -20.44 22.62 2.34
CA CYS A 128 -20.29 23.43 3.54
C CYS A 128 -19.85 22.57 4.75
N LYS A 129 -19.48 23.21 5.87
CA LYS A 129 -19.27 22.49 7.13
C LYS A 129 -20.62 21.91 7.55
N MET A 130 -20.61 20.78 8.23
CA MET A 130 -21.86 20.17 8.71
C MET A 130 -21.78 19.80 10.17
N PHE A 131 -22.89 19.99 10.86
CA PHE A 131 -23.17 19.50 12.19
C PHE A 131 -24.41 18.61 12.13
N VAL A 132 -24.22 17.31 12.34
CA VAL A 132 -25.33 16.35 12.37
C VAL A 132 -25.65 16.04 13.82
N LEU A 133 -26.89 16.23 14.22
CA LEU A 133 -27.34 15.99 15.59
C LEU A 133 -28.31 14.82 15.63
N ASP A 134 -28.03 13.86 16.50
CA ASP A 134 -29.03 12.95 17.04
C ASP A 134 -29.42 13.48 18.43
N PRO A 135 -30.64 14.00 18.61
CA PRO A 135 -31.02 14.72 19.84
C PRO A 135 -31.11 13.80 21.07
N GLY A 136 -31.20 12.48 20.91
CA GLY A 136 -31.49 11.58 22.02
C GLY A 136 -32.82 11.93 22.68
N ASP A 137 -32.88 11.88 24.01
CA ASP A 137 -34.08 12.23 24.80
C ASP A 137 -33.96 13.61 25.46
N GLN A 138 -32.92 14.38 25.14
CA GLN A 138 -32.72 15.73 25.68
C GLN A 138 -33.15 16.80 24.68
N ASP A 139 -33.94 17.77 25.15
CA ASP A 139 -34.34 18.93 24.35
C ASP A 139 -33.22 19.97 24.14
N GLY A 140 -31.98 19.63 24.52
CA GLY A 140 -30.82 20.50 24.39
C GLY A 140 -30.81 21.72 25.33
N LEU A 141 -31.48 21.67 26.48
CA LEU A 141 -31.39 22.71 27.51
C LEU A 141 -30.09 22.63 28.30
N SER A 142 -29.64 21.41 28.63
CA SER A 142 -28.37 21.12 29.30
C SER A 142 -27.24 20.92 28.29
N TYR A 143 -26.09 21.57 28.51
CA TYR A 143 -24.89 21.44 27.67
C TYR A 143 -23.58 21.63 28.46
N GLN A 144 -23.62 21.48 29.78
CA GLN A 144 -22.47 21.75 30.65
C GLN A 144 -21.38 20.69 30.53
N ARG A 145 -21.72 19.49 30.04
CA ARG A 145 -20.79 18.34 29.99
C ARG A 145 -20.79 17.71 28.60
N ILE A 146 -19.67 17.85 27.89
CA ILE A 146 -19.45 17.28 26.57
C ILE A 146 -18.44 16.14 26.66
N LEU A 147 -18.83 14.95 26.19
CA LEU A 147 -17.93 13.78 26.09
C LEU A 147 -17.30 13.71 24.70
N LEU A 148 -15.98 13.48 24.66
CA LEU A 148 -15.24 13.34 23.41
C LEU A 148 -14.47 12.01 23.37
N PRO A 149 -15.03 10.94 22.80
CA PRO A 149 -14.38 9.63 22.75
C PRO A 149 -13.23 9.60 21.73
N MET A 150 -11.99 9.61 22.23
CA MET A 150 -10.76 9.78 21.44
C MET A 150 -10.38 8.56 20.57
N GLY A 151 -11.02 7.41 20.80
CA GLY A 151 -10.86 6.19 19.98
C GLY A 151 -11.64 6.20 18.65
N LEU A 152 -12.55 7.17 18.42
CA LEU A 152 -13.50 7.15 17.30
C LEU A 152 -13.06 8.01 16.11
N HIS A 153 -11.89 7.70 15.53
CA HIS A 153 -11.32 8.40 14.38
C HIS A 153 -11.40 9.94 14.50
N LEU A 154 -11.14 10.43 15.71
CA LEU A 154 -11.37 11.82 16.04
C LEU A 154 -10.22 12.64 15.49
N ARG A 155 -10.46 13.32 14.36
CA ARG A 155 -9.50 14.26 13.76
C ARG A 155 -9.45 15.54 14.61
N ALA A 156 -8.33 16.26 14.53
CA ALA A 156 -8.11 17.53 15.24
C ALA A 156 -9.27 18.54 15.12
N PHE A 157 -10.05 18.49 14.04
CA PHE A 157 -11.19 19.37 13.83
C PHE A 157 -12.34 19.18 14.85
N ALA A 158 -12.73 17.95 15.16
CA ALA A 158 -13.81 17.71 16.13
C ALA A 158 -13.38 18.15 17.54
N LEU A 159 -12.12 17.91 17.89
CA LEU A 159 -11.51 18.35 19.14
C LEU A 159 -11.40 19.88 19.23
N ARG A 160 -11.03 20.58 18.14
CA ARG A 160 -11.04 22.06 18.07
C ARG A 160 -12.45 22.63 18.19
N THR A 161 -13.42 21.99 17.55
CA THR A 161 -14.83 22.41 17.67
C THR A 161 -15.31 22.24 19.11
N ALA A 162 -14.96 21.14 19.76
CA ALA A 162 -15.28 20.93 21.17
C ALA A 162 -14.59 21.95 22.08
N ALA A 163 -13.31 22.27 21.84
CA ALA A 163 -12.58 23.25 22.63
C ALA A 163 -13.17 24.66 22.53
N SER A 164 -13.52 25.12 21.31
CA SER A 164 -14.23 26.40 21.12
C SER A 164 -15.60 26.39 21.79
N LEU A 165 -16.37 25.30 21.67
CA LEU A 165 -17.62 25.15 22.43
C LEU A 165 -17.40 25.25 23.95
N ALA A 166 -16.28 24.73 24.45
CA ALA A 166 -15.92 24.77 25.87
C ALA A 166 -15.70 26.20 26.38
N GLU A 167 -14.98 27.00 25.60
CA GLU A 167 -14.63 28.39 25.91
C GLU A 167 -15.84 29.31 25.76
N ASP A 168 -16.58 29.21 24.66
CA ASP A 168 -17.67 30.14 24.31
C ASP A 168 -18.95 29.89 25.11
N LEU A 169 -19.19 28.65 25.56
CA LEU A 169 -20.40 28.24 26.27
C LEU A 169 -20.16 27.87 27.75
N ASP A 170 -18.95 28.13 28.28
CA ASP A 170 -18.51 27.78 29.63
C ASP A 170 -18.84 26.31 30.02
N CYS A 171 -18.61 25.38 29.09
CA CYS A 171 -18.89 23.97 29.29
C CYS A 171 -17.63 23.14 29.50
N THR A 172 -17.77 22.03 30.21
CA THR A 172 -16.67 21.09 30.45
C THR A 172 -16.62 20.02 29.35
N VAL A 173 -15.48 19.94 28.66
CA VAL A 173 -15.20 18.91 27.66
C VAL A 173 -14.31 17.85 28.29
N THR A 174 -14.74 16.59 28.19
CA THR A 174 -14.00 15.43 28.69
C THR A 174 -13.50 14.58 27.52
N PRO A 175 -12.25 14.76 27.04
CA PRO A 175 -11.60 13.82 26.15
C PRO A 175 -11.40 12.47 26.84
N LEU A 176 -12.06 11.43 26.35
CA LEU A 176 -12.01 10.08 26.92
C LEU A 176 -11.19 9.14 26.03
N GLU A 177 -10.05 8.68 26.54
CA GLU A 177 -9.29 7.56 25.95
C GLU A 177 -9.64 6.26 26.68
N VAL A 178 -10.03 5.23 25.93
CA VAL A 178 -10.23 3.88 26.47
C VAL A 178 -9.08 3.00 26.01
N GLY A 179 -8.19 2.64 26.94
CA GLY A 179 -7.02 1.80 26.69
C GLY A 179 -7.22 0.37 27.20
N SER A 180 -6.49 -0.58 26.65
CA SER A 180 -6.41 -1.94 27.19
C SER A 180 -5.42 -2.01 28.35
N TYR A 181 -5.69 -2.85 29.35
CA TYR A 181 -4.79 -3.09 30.47
C TYR A 181 -3.75 -4.16 30.11
N PHE A 182 -2.46 -3.83 30.18
CA PHE A 182 -1.34 -4.75 29.89
C PHE A 182 -0.19 -4.64 30.89
N GLY A 183 -0.42 -4.03 32.07
CA GLY A 183 0.59 -3.83 33.12
C GLY A 183 0.37 -2.54 33.92
N THR A 184 1.24 -2.28 34.92
CA THR A 184 1.17 -1.11 35.82
C THR A 184 1.24 0.23 35.08
N ASP A 185 2.01 0.27 33.99
CA ASP A 185 2.29 1.52 33.26
C ASP A 185 1.21 1.86 32.22
N SER A 186 0.23 0.97 32.01
CA SER A 186 -0.80 1.12 30.97
C SER A 186 -1.56 2.45 31.08
N ARG A 187 -1.81 2.90 32.32
CA ARG A 187 -2.55 4.15 32.59
C ARG A 187 -1.74 5.36 32.15
N GLU A 188 -0.46 5.35 32.46
CA GLU A 188 0.43 6.46 32.15
C GLU A 188 0.72 6.53 30.65
N VAL A 189 0.89 5.39 29.98
CA VAL A 189 1.02 5.31 28.52
C VAL A 189 -0.23 5.87 27.82
N ALA A 190 -1.43 5.45 28.25
CA ALA A 190 -2.68 5.94 27.69
C ALA A 190 -2.90 7.45 27.97
N HIS A 191 -2.51 7.92 29.16
CA HIS A 191 -2.56 9.35 29.51
C HIS A 191 -1.59 10.19 28.68
N ARG A 192 -0.34 9.74 28.49
CA ARG A 192 0.63 10.43 27.61
C ARG A 192 0.16 10.43 26.16
N SER A 193 -0.45 9.36 25.68
CA SER A 193 -1.05 9.28 24.35
C SER A 193 -2.17 10.31 24.17
N LEU A 194 -3.09 10.38 25.14
CA LEU A 194 -4.18 11.35 25.16
C LEU A 194 -3.67 12.80 25.13
N LEU A 195 -2.71 13.13 26.00
CA LEU A 195 -2.09 14.46 26.02
C LEU A 195 -1.36 14.79 24.71
N SER A 196 -0.68 13.82 24.09
CA SER A 196 -0.06 14.03 22.77
C SER A 196 -1.09 14.37 21.70
N LYS A 197 -2.24 13.68 21.69
CA LYS A 197 -3.33 13.97 20.73
C LYS A 197 -3.92 15.36 20.93
N LEU A 198 -4.06 15.81 22.19
CA LEU A 198 -4.50 17.18 22.51
C LEU A 198 -3.49 18.21 22.00
N LYS A 199 -2.20 17.99 22.31
CA LYS A 199 -1.11 18.86 21.85
C LYS A 199 -1.01 18.94 20.33
N ASP A 200 -1.16 17.82 19.63
CA ASP A 200 -1.13 17.77 18.16
C ASP A 200 -2.32 18.53 17.54
N ALA A 201 -3.44 18.68 18.26
CA ALA A 201 -4.55 19.53 17.84
C ALA A 201 -4.37 21.02 18.18
N GLY A 202 -3.33 21.36 18.95
CA GLY A 202 -3.05 22.72 19.45
C GLY A 202 -3.86 23.07 20.69
N ILE A 203 -4.27 22.07 21.48
CA ILE A 203 -5.16 22.23 22.63
C ILE A 203 -4.45 21.74 23.89
N GLU A 204 -4.47 22.55 24.94
CA GLU A 204 -3.91 22.22 26.24
C GLU A 204 -5.01 21.88 27.24
N ALA A 205 -4.67 21.11 28.27
CA ALA A 205 -5.59 20.85 29.37
C ALA A 205 -5.84 22.15 30.13
N SER A 206 -7.11 22.46 30.36
CA SER A 206 -7.54 23.73 30.96
C SER A 206 -8.66 23.49 31.98
N LYS A 207 -9.20 24.56 32.57
CA LYS A 207 -10.39 24.47 33.44
C LYS A 207 -11.57 23.81 32.71
N TRP A 208 -11.70 24.06 31.41
CA TRP A 208 -12.77 23.56 30.56
C TRP A 208 -12.47 22.19 29.96
N ILE A 209 -11.19 21.86 29.69
CA ILE A 209 -10.80 20.60 29.04
C ILE A 209 -10.16 19.65 30.04
N LYS A 210 -10.89 18.60 30.42
CA LYS A 210 -10.50 17.62 31.45
C LYS A 210 -10.25 16.24 30.83
N PRO A 211 -8.99 15.89 30.49
CA PRO A 211 -8.68 14.60 29.87
C PRO A 211 -8.91 13.44 30.86
N MET A 212 -9.54 12.36 30.40
CA MET A 212 -9.83 11.18 31.19
C MET A 212 -9.38 9.91 30.47
N VAL A 213 -8.81 8.97 31.23
CA VAL A 213 -8.37 7.67 30.73
C VAL A 213 -9.06 6.58 31.51
N THR A 214 -9.66 5.64 30.78
CA THR A 214 -10.23 4.41 31.33
C THR A 214 -9.47 3.21 30.77
N LEU A 215 -9.08 2.27 31.65
CA LEU A 215 -8.40 1.04 31.24
C LEU A 215 -9.36 -0.13 31.30
N THR A 216 -10.08 -0.36 30.21
CA THR A 216 -11.06 -1.44 30.09
C THR A 216 -10.86 -2.14 28.74
N GLY A 217 -10.97 -3.47 28.74
CA GLY A 217 -10.99 -4.24 27.50
C GLY A 217 -12.27 -4.03 26.66
N GLU A 218 -13.29 -3.38 27.24
CA GLU A 218 -14.61 -3.21 26.66
C GLU A 218 -14.86 -1.72 26.29
N THR A 219 -14.35 -1.31 25.12
CA THR A 219 -14.40 0.10 24.66
C THR A 219 -15.80 0.70 24.70
N TRP A 220 -16.79 0.02 24.11
CA TRP A 220 -18.14 0.57 23.99
C TRP A 220 -18.88 0.68 25.31
N LYS A 221 -18.71 -0.32 26.19
CA LYS A 221 -19.32 -0.30 27.51
C LYS A 221 -18.81 0.87 28.35
N SER A 222 -17.51 1.15 28.31
CA SER A 222 -16.96 2.30 29.03
C SER A 222 -17.38 3.63 28.44
N VAL A 223 -17.53 3.74 27.12
CA VAL A 223 -18.06 4.96 26.49
C VAL A 223 -19.52 5.18 26.86
N VAL A 224 -20.35 4.14 26.86
CA VAL A 224 -21.77 4.20 27.28
C VAL A 224 -21.91 4.53 28.77
N ASP A 225 -21.10 3.93 29.64
CA ASP A 225 -21.11 4.23 31.07
C ASP A 225 -20.80 5.71 31.34
N LYS A 226 -19.80 6.25 30.63
CA LYS A 226 -19.42 7.66 30.78
C LYS A 226 -20.37 8.63 30.10
N SER A 227 -21.02 8.24 29.00
CA SER A 227 -21.97 9.12 28.31
C SER A 227 -23.22 9.42 29.13
N ARG A 228 -23.57 8.58 30.11
CA ARG A 228 -24.70 8.80 31.04
C ARG A 228 -24.57 10.08 31.87
N TYR A 229 -23.34 10.54 32.09
CA TYR A 229 -23.04 11.74 32.86
C TYR A 229 -22.77 12.96 31.99
N CYS A 230 -23.09 12.88 30.70
CA CYS A 230 -22.83 13.93 29.73
C CYS A 230 -24.12 14.32 29.02
N ASP A 231 -24.16 15.56 28.57
CA ASP A 231 -25.33 16.12 27.90
C ASP A 231 -25.20 15.94 26.37
N LEU A 232 -23.96 16.00 25.86
CA LEU A 232 -23.63 15.77 24.45
C LEU A 232 -22.39 14.88 24.30
N MET A 233 -22.46 13.89 23.42
CA MET A 233 -21.28 13.18 22.91
C MET A 233 -20.91 13.74 21.53
N LEU A 234 -19.70 14.28 21.39
CA LEU A 234 -19.24 14.88 20.13
C LEU A 234 -18.20 13.99 19.43
N THR A 235 -18.36 13.77 18.13
CA THR A 235 -17.39 13.01 17.31
C THR A 235 -17.35 13.49 15.86
N GLY A 236 -16.47 12.91 15.04
CA GLY A 236 -16.38 13.21 13.61
C GLY A 236 -17.37 12.41 12.77
N THR A 237 -17.79 12.94 11.61
CA THR A 237 -18.70 12.21 10.69
C THR A 237 -18.12 10.93 10.10
N THR A 238 -16.82 10.69 10.21
CA THR A 238 -16.20 9.40 9.85
C THR A 238 -16.63 8.26 10.77
N ALA A 239 -17.12 8.58 11.97
CA ALA A 239 -17.54 7.62 12.99
C ALA A 239 -19.02 7.17 12.87
N ILE A 240 -19.74 7.47 11.78
CA ILE A 240 -21.17 7.10 11.63
C ILE A 240 -21.42 5.60 11.83
N ARG A 241 -20.46 4.74 11.43
CA ARG A 241 -20.55 3.28 11.67
C ARG A 241 -20.41 2.95 13.15
N ASP A 242 -19.56 3.66 13.86
CA ASP A 242 -19.24 3.43 15.26
C ASP A 242 -20.33 4.00 16.18
N VAL A 243 -20.97 5.11 15.80
CA VAL A 243 -22.16 5.66 16.47
C VAL A 243 -23.32 4.64 16.50
N ARG A 244 -23.46 3.83 15.44
CA ARG A 244 -24.46 2.76 15.42
C ARG A 244 -24.12 1.63 16.39
N LYS A 245 -22.82 1.29 16.52
CA LYS A 245 -22.36 0.31 17.53
C LYS A 245 -22.61 0.85 18.94
N PHE A 246 -22.36 2.14 19.16
CA PHE A 246 -22.68 2.84 20.39
C PHE A 246 -24.17 2.74 20.72
N ARG A 247 -25.08 3.13 19.81
CA ARG A 247 -26.54 3.02 20.03
C ARG A 247 -26.99 1.58 20.31
N ALA A 248 -26.39 0.59 19.63
CA ALA A 248 -26.68 -0.81 19.88
C ALA A 248 -26.24 -1.26 21.28
N GLU A 249 -25.09 -0.79 21.76
CA GLU A 249 -24.58 -1.09 23.10
C GLU A 249 -25.32 -0.33 24.21
N GLU A 250 -25.68 0.94 23.96
CA GLU A 250 -26.54 1.77 24.81
C GLU A 250 -27.87 1.06 25.06
N ARG A 251 -28.54 0.57 24.00
CA ARG A 251 -29.78 -0.20 24.11
C ARG A 251 -29.64 -1.49 24.93
N LYS A 252 -28.49 -2.17 24.84
CA LYS A 252 -28.25 -3.40 25.63
C LYS A 252 -28.09 -3.12 27.13
N GLN A 253 -27.47 -2.01 27.50
CA GLN A 253 -27.13 -1.71 28.90
C GLN A 253 -28.17 -0.89 29.64
N ILE A 254 -28.86 -0.01 28.92
CA ILE A 254 -29.84 0.93 29.47
C ILE A 254 -31.27 0.42 29.22
N GLY A 255 -31.46 -0.48 28.27
CA GLY A 255 -32.77 -0.95 27.84
C GLY A 255 -33.38 -0.04 26.76
N PRO A 256 -34.55 -0.42 26.20
CA PRO A 256 -35.20 0.35 25.14
C PRO A 256 -35.84 1.66 25.60
N GLU A 257 -36.14 1.84 26.88
CA GLU A 257 -36.82 3.02 27.43
C GLU A 257 -35.94 3.91 28.33
N GLY A 258 -34.67 3.56 28.51
CA GLY A 258 -33.80 4.41 29.33
C GLY A 258 -33.21 5.60 28.56
N PRO A 259 -32.70 6.60 29.27
CA PRO A 259 -32.37 7.91 28.71
C PRO A 259 -31.21 7.85 27.70
N ARG A 260 -31.43 8.41 26.51
CA ARG A 260 -30.48 8.49 25.40
C ARG A 260 -29.69 9.80 25.43
N VAL A 261 -28.37 9.69 25.34
CA VAL A 261 -27.49 10.87 25.20
C VAL A 261 -27.64 11.48 23.79
N ALA A 262 -27.52 12.80 23.68
CA ALA A 262 -27.42 13.48 22.39
C ALA A 262 -26.05 13.21 21.74
N ILE A 263 -26.01 13.04 20.41
CA ILE A 263 -24.79 12.78 19.66
C ILE A 263 -24.62 13.82 18.56
N GLY A 264 -23.53 14.59 18.60
CA GLY A 264 -23.15 15.54 17.57
C GLY A 264 -22.02 15.02 16.69
N LEU A 265 -22.19 15.06 15.37
CA LEU A 265 -21.15 14.72 14.39
C LEU A 265 -20.72 15.95 13.62
N VAL A 266 -19.44 16.26 13.65
CA VAL A 266 -18.89 17.43 12.94
C VAL A 266 -18.14 17.00 11.68
N ARG A 267 -18.41 17.69 10.56
CA ARG A 267 -17.70 17.54 9.27
C ARG A 267 -17.02 18.85 8.89
N ARG A 268 -15.72 18.77 8.60
CA ARG A 268 -14.99 19.86 7.94
C ARG A 268 -15.30 19.86 6.43
N TRP A 269 -15.55 21.03 5.86
CA TRP A 269 -15.45 21.23 4.42
C TRP A 269 -13.98 21.45 4.06
N THR A 270 -13.38 20.48 3.38
CA THR A 270 -12.05 20.62 2.79
C THR A 270 -12.22 20.73 1.28
N LEU A 271 -12.04 21.93 0.74
CA LEU A 271 -11.51 22.08 -0.61
C LEU A 271 -10.17 21.36 -0.62
N GLU A 272 -10.11 20.16 -1.21
CA GLU A 272 -8.85 19.55 -1.58
C GLU A 272 -8.06 20.57 -2.39
N HIS A 273 -6.97 21.07 -1.82
CA HIS A 273 -5.93 21.71 -2.59
C HIS A 273 -5.58 20.76 -3.73
N LYS A 274 -5.60 21.26 -4.97
CA LYS A 274 -5.12 20.53 -6.15
C LYS A 274 -3.83 19.81 -5.75
N PRO A 275 -3.78 18.47 -5.80
CA PRO A 275 -2.51 17.80 -5.62
C PRO A 275 -1.57 18.33 -6.71
N SER A 276 -0.33 18.59 -6.32
CA SER A 276 0.78 18.71 -7.27
C SER A 276 0.62 17.64 -8.35
N TRP A 277 0.86 17.96 -9.61
CA TRP A 277 0.70 17.07 -10.77
C TRP A 277 1.33 15.66 -10.53
N ILE A 278 2.38 15.59 -9.71
CA ILE A 278 3.04 14.36 -9.24
C ILE A 278 2.16 13.50 -8.30
N GLY A 279 1.30 14.11 -7.48
CA GLY A 279 0.30 13.44 -6.63
C GLY A 279 -0.93 12.97 -7.41
N MET A 280 -1.30 13.66 -8.50
CA MET A 280 -2.47 13.31 -9.32
C MET A 280 -2.18 12.09 -10.20
N MET A 281 -0.99 12.05 -10.83
CA MET A 281 -0.56 10.92 -11.66
C MET A 281 -0.40 9.63 -10.84
N THR A 282 -0.08 9.73 -9.56
CA THR A 282 0.12 8.58 -8.68
C THR A 282 -1.12 8.12 -7.90
N ASN A 283 -2.20 8.91 -7.86
CA ASN A 283 -3.47 8.49 -7.24
C ASN A 283 -4.47 7.91 -8.26
N HIS A 284 -4.46 8.39 -9.50
CA HIS A 284 -5.38 7.87 -10.52
C HIS A 284 -4.98 6.48 -11.02
N MET A 285 -3.68 6.19 -11.10
CA MET A 285 -3.17 4.89 -11.55
C MET A 285 -3.25 3.78 -10.48
N PHE A 286 -3.50 4.12 -9.21
CA PHE A 286 -3.41 3.20 -8.07
C PHE A 286 -4.62 3.24 -7.09
N SER A 287 -5.73 3.88 -7.46
CA SER A 287 -6.98 3.89 -6.65
C SER A 287 -7.66 2.52 -6.54
N TRP A 288 -7.20 1.53 -7.31
CA TRP A 288 -7.71 0.16 -7.33
C TRP A 288 -7.15 -0.73 -6.20
N LEU A 289 -6.16 -0.27 -5.43
CA LEU A 289 -5.63 -1.00 -4.27
C LEU A 289 -6.38 -0.59 -2.99
N PRO A 290 -7.30 -1.42 -2.46
CA PRO A 290 -7.96 -1.13 -1.19
C PRO A 290 -6.94 -1.14 -0.03
N THR A 291 -7.11 -0.22 0.92
CA THR A 291 -6.30 -0.17 2.14
C THR A 291 -6.61 -1.36 3.04
N LEU A 292 -5.58 -1.96 3.63
CA LEU A 292 -5.75 -3.06 4.60
C LEU A 292 -6.51 -2.58 5.84
N ASP A 293 -7.43 -3.40 6.35
CA ASP A 293 -8.10 -3.14 7.63
C ASP A 293 -7.12 -3.32 8.81
N ALA A 294 -7.45 -2.79 9.98
CA ALA A 294 -6.52 -2.80 11.13
C ALA A 294 -6.15 -4.21 11.60
N THR A 295 -7.08 -5.18 11.51
CA THR A 295 -6.86 -6.59 11.83
C THR A 295 -5.91 -7.27 10.85
N ASP A 296 -6.09 -7.03 9.54
CA ASP A 296 -5.23 -7.62 8.51
C ASP A 296 -3.77 -7.13 8.63
N ARG A 297 -3.55 -5.92 9.15
CA ARG A 297 -2.22 -5.37 9.40
C ARG A 297 -1.51 -6.04 10.57
N ILE A 298 -2.26 -6.45 11.59
CA ILE A 298 -1.72 -7.16 12.77
C ILE A 298 -1.32 -8.58 12.35
N ASP A 299 -2.22 -9.29 11.65
CA ASP A 299 -1.95 -10.63 11.13
C ASP A 299 -0.74 -10.65 10.18
N LEU A 300 -0.63 -9.63 9.31
CA LEU A 300 0.53 -9.44 8.43
C LEU A 300 1.83 -9.27 9.25
N PHE A 301 1.79 -8.46 10.31
CA PHE A 301 2.95 -8.22 11.15
C PHE A 301 3.36 -9.48 11.90
N ASP A 302 2.43 -10.24 12.49
CA ASP A 302 2.74 -11.45 13.26
C ASP A 302 3.37 -12.54 12.37
N ARG A 303 2.82 -12.74 11.16
CA ARG A 303 3.38 -13.69 10.17
C ARG A 303 4.81 -13.34 9.78
N LEU A 304 5.07 -12.06 9.53
CA LEU A 304 6.39 -11.59 9.15
C LEU A 304 7.36 -11.54 10.32
N GLN A 305 6.88 -11.23 11.54
CA GLN A 305 7.73 -11.16 12.73
C GLN A 305 8.30 -12.53 13.10
N VAL A 306 7.50 -13.59 13.00
CA VAL A 306 7.96 -14.95 13.27
C VAL A 306 8.93 -15.40 12.18
N GLY A 307 8.62 -15.18 10.90
CA GLY A 307 9.42 -15.68 9.78
C GLY A 307 10.66 -14.84 9.42
N ALA A 308 10.74 -13.57 9.85
CA ALA A 308 11.90 -12.70 9.58
C ALA A 308 12.97 -12.75 10.68
N ARG A 309 12.74 -13.50 11.75
CA ARG A 309 13.74 -13.74 12.80
C ARG A 309 14.68 -14.85 12.38
N TRP A 310 15.95 -14.72 12.78
CA TRP A 310 16.89 -15.81 12.67
C TRP A 310 16.49 -16.94 13.62
N ASN A 311 16.41 -18.16 13.10
CA ASN A 311 16.25 -19.39 13.86
C ASN A 311 17.08 -20.52 13.20
N ILE A 312 17.16 -21.68 13.86
CA ILE A 312 17.93 -22.82 13.38
C ILE A 312 17.37 -23.34 12.05
N ASP A 313 16.05 -23.43 11.92
CA ASP A 313 15.38 -23.92 10.70
C ASP A 313 15.71 -23.04 9.49
N PHE A 314 15.67 -21.72 9.66
CA PHE A 314 16.07 -20.74 8.65
C PHE A 314 17.51 -20.98 8.20
N MET A 315 18.42 -21.18 9.15
CA MET A 315 19.82 -21.41 8.85
C MET A 315 20.02 -22.73 8.09
N MET A 316 19.41 -23.82 8.56
CA MET A 316 19.48 -25.13 7.91
C MET A 316 18.91 -25.08 6.48
N MET A 317 17.75 -24.46 6.29
CA MET A 317 17.13 -24.31 4.97
C MET A 317 17.97 -23.43 4.04
N MET A 318 18.57 -22.35 4.54
CA MET A 318 19.52 -21.53 3.76
C MET A 318 20.75 -22.34 3.35
N CYS A 319 21.33 -23.12 4.26
CA CYS A 319 22.49 -23.95 3.99
C CYS A 319 22.20 -25.01 2.92
N LEU A 320 21.10 -25.76 3.08
CA LEU A 320 20.68 -26.79 2.12
C LEU A 320 20.32 -26.19 0.76
N SER A 321 19.54 -25.11 0.73
CA SER A 321 19.19 -24.40 -0.50
C SER A 321 20.45 -23.94 -1.25
N THR A 322 21.43 -23.37 -0.54
CA THR A 322 22.66 -22.88 -1.16
C THR A 322 23.54 -24.02 -1.67
N ALA A 323 23.60 -25.15 -0.97
CA ALA A 323 24.31 -26.34 -1.44
C ALA A 323 23.67 -26.87 -2.73
N ILE A 324 22.34 -27.00 -2.79
CA ILE A 324 21.61 -27.44 -3.98
C ILE A 324 21.82 -26.45 -5.14
N ALA A 325 21.75 -25.14 -4.87
CA ALA A 325 22.00 -24.11 -5.88
C ALA A 325 23.43 -24.19 -6.43
N SER A 326 24.42 -24.35 -5.55
CA SER A 326 25.83 -24.47 -5.92
C SER A 326 26.07 -25.69 -6.81
N LEU A 327 25.55 -26.86 -6.43
CA LEU A 327 25.62 -28.07 -7.25
C LEU A 327 24.88 -27.92 -8.57
N GLY A 328 23.71 -27.27 -8.58
CA GLY A 328 22.96 -26.98 -9.80
C GLY A 328 23.71 -26.06 -10.76
N LEU A 329 24.40 -25.05 -10.25
CA LEU A 329 25.25 -24.14 -11.03
C LEU A 329 26.47 -24.87 -11.61
N ILE A 330 27.14 -25.71 -10.81
CA ILE A 330 28.27 -26.54 -11.24
C ILE A 330 27.83 -27.56 -12.31
N GLN A 331 26.62 -28.12 -12.19
CA GLN A 331 26.04 -29.04 -13.17
C GLN A 331 25.40 -28.33 -14.38
N ASN A 332 25.43 -26.99 -14.42
CA ASN A 332 24.79 -26.18 -15.46
C ASN A 332 23.30 -26.51 -15.65
N SER A 333 22.58 -26.74 -14.55
CA SER A 333 21.17 -27.17 -14.53
C SER A 333 20.25 -26.09 -13.98
N THR A 334 19.63 -25.32 -14.88
CA THR A 334 18.69 -24.25 -14.52
C THR A 334 17.52 -24.77 -13.67
N ALA A 335 17.05 -26.00 -13.91
CA ALA A 335 15.92 -26.59 -13.19
C ALA A 335 16.26 -26.83 -11.71
N VAL A 336 17.46 -27.36 -11.41
CA VAL A 336 17.93 -27.57 -10.03
C VAL A 336 18.13 -26.23 -9.33
N VAL A 337 18.68 -25.25 -10.06
CA VAL A 337 18.88 -23.88 -9.56
C VAL A 337 17.54 -23.22 -9.19
N ILE A 338 16.50 -23.38 -10.01
CA ILE A 338 15.15 -22.89 -9.69
C ILE A 338 14.57 -23.63 -8.49
N GLY A 339 14.73 -24.95 -8.41
CA GLY A 339 14.27 -25.75 -7.27
C GLY A 339 14.89 -25.28 -5.95
N ALA A 340 16.19 -24.96 -5.96
CA ALA A 340 16.88 -24.42 -4.79
C ALA A 340 16.30 -23.06 -4.33
N MET A 341 15.89 -22.19 -5.25
CA MET A 341 15.30 -20.89 -4.91
C MET A 341 13.97 -21.02 -4.15
N VAL A 342 13.16 -22.03 -4.45
CA VAL A 342 11.86 -22.26 -3.80
C VAL A 342 12.03 -22.65 -2.32
N VAL A 343 13.14 -23.34 -2.00
CA VAL A 343 13.45 -23.79 -0.64
C VAL A 343 13.99 -22.64 0.23
N ALA A 344 14.56 -21.60 -0.39
CA ALA A 344 15.29 -20.55 0.32
C ALA A 344 14.36 -19.62 1.14
N PRO A 345 14.55 -19.48 2.46
CA PRO A 345 13.68 -18.64 3.30
C PRO A 345 14.02 -17.13 3.27
N LEU A 346 14.96 -16.68 2.43
CA LEU A 346 15.49 -15.31 2.46
C LEU A 346 14.46 -14.21 2.11
N MET A 347 13.38 -14.57 1.41
CA MET A 347 12.34 -13.61 1.02
C MET A 347 11.62 -12.98 2.23
N THR A 348 11.38 -13.75 3.29
CA THR A 348 10.62 -13.29 4.45
C THR A 348 11.35 -12.19 5.24
N PRO A 349 12.66 -12.32 5.58
CA PRO A 349 13.43 -11.22 6.14
C PRO A 349 13.50 -9.98 5.24
N LEU A 350 13.54 -10.13 3.92
CA LEU A 350 13.61 -9.01 2.98
C LEU A 350 12.34 -8.15 2.97
N ILE A 351 11.18 -8.79 2.81
CA ILE A 351 9.90 -8.07 2.87
C ILE A 351 9.59 -7.60 4.30
N GLY A 352 10.02 -8.35 5.32
CA GLY A 352 9.95 -7.94 6.73
C GLY A 352 10.72 -6.65 7.01
N ALA A 353 11.93 -6.51 6.44
CA ALA A 353 12.70 -5.26 6.50
C ALA A 353 11.95 -4.10 5.82
N GLY A 354 11.29 -4.34 4.68
CA GLY A 354 10.43 -3.36 4.03
C GLY A 354 9.25 -2.91 4.91
N LEU A 355 8.61 -3.85 5.62
CA LEU A 355 7.54 -3.55 6.57
C LEU A 355 8.06 -2.76 7.79
N GLY A 356 9.19 -3.17 8.36
CA GLY A 356 9.85 -2.49 9.48
C GLY A 356 10.23 -1.05 9.16
N LEU A 357 10.69 -0.78 7.93
CA LEU A 357 10.98 0.57 7.42
C LEU A 357 9.72 1.44 7.37
N VAL A 358 8.62 0.91 6.82
CA VAL A 358 7.37 1.66 6.66
C VAL A 358 6.67 1.89 8.00
N GLN A 359 6.72 0.91 8.90
CA GLN A 359 6.18 1.04 10.26
C GLN A 359 7.05 1.93 11.16
N GLY A 360 8.32 2.16 10.80
CA GLY A 360 9.27 2.82 11.68
C GLY A 360 9.66 1.97 12.89
N ASN A 361 9.55 0.64 12.79
CA ASN A 361 9.89 -0.30 13.86
C ASN A 361 11.37 -0.69 13.77
N THR A 362 12.22 0.05 14.48
CA THR A 362 13.68 -0.14 14.45
C THR A 362 14.11 -1.54 14.93
N ILE A 363 13.40 -2.11 15.91
CA ILE A 363 13.73 -3.44 16.46
C ILE A 363 13.48 -4.49 15.37
N PHE A 364 12.27 -4.49 14.79
CA PHE A 364 11.90 -5.46 13.77
C PHE A 364 12.76 -5.34 12.48
N PHE A 365 13.07 -4.10 12.07
CA PHE A 365 13.99 -3.87 10.95
C PHE A 365 15.38 -4.43 11.23
N ARG A 366 15.93 -4.19 12.43
CA ARG A 366 17.25 -4.72 12.82
C ARG A 366 17.25 -6.24 12.87
N ASP A 367 16.20 -6.85 13.41
CA ASP A 367 16.06 -8.31 13.46
C ASP A 367 16.05 -8.91 12.04
N SER A 368 15.31 -8.28 11.12
CA SER A 368 15.23 -8.71 9.72
C SER A 368 16.59 -8.59 9.00
N ILE A 369 17.31 -7.48 9.21
CA ILE A 369 18.66 -7.28 8.63
C ILE A 369 19.67 -8.27 9.22
N LYS A 370 19.61 -8.56 10.53
CA LYS A 370 20.47 -9.57 11.17
C LYS A 370 20.24 -10.96 10.59
N ALA A 371 18.98 -11.38 10.48
CA ALA A 371 18.64 -12.68 9.90
C ALA A 371 19.16 -12.82 8.46
N MET A 372 18.97 -11.77 7.66
CA MET A 372 19.49 -11.70 6.29
C MET A 372 21.01 -11.76 6.25
N GLY A 373 21.71 -11.02 7.13
CA GLY A 373 23.17 -11.03 7.21
C GLY A 373 23.72 -12.41 7.60
N PHE A 374 23.13 -13.08 8.60
CA PHE A 374 23.52 -14.44 8.97
C PHE A 374 23.25 -15.44 7.84
N GLY A 375 22.08 -15.36 7.19
CA GLY A 375 21.74 -16.22 6.06
C GLY A 375 22.68 -16.05 4.87
N ILE A 376 23.00 -14.80 4.51
CA ILE A 376 23.93 -14.50 3.42
C ILE A 376 25.34 -14.99 3.77
N GLY A 377 25.80 -14.75 5.00
CA GLY A 377 27.13 -15.19 5.45
C GLY A 377 27.29 -16.71 5.41
N ALA A 378 26.29 -17.45 5.90
CA ALA A 378 26.31 -18.91 5.86
C ALA A 378 26.27 -19.46 4.43
N ALA A 379 25.43 -18.87 3.58
CA ALA A 379 25.31 -19.25 2.18
C ALA A 379 26.62 -18.96 1.39
N LEU A 380 27.27 -17.83 1.64
CA LEU A 380 28.58 -17.52 1.05
C LEU A 380 29.64 -18.52 1.49
N LEU A 381 29.67 -18.86 2.78
CA LEU A 381 30.62 -19.85 3.31
C LEU A 381 30.43 -21.21 2.63
N ILE A 382 29.18 -21.67 2.47
CA ILE A 382 28.90 -22.97 1.85
C ILE A 382 29.27 -22.99 0.36
N SER A 383 28.88 -21.95 -0.38
CA SER A 383 29.19 -21.88 -1.81
C SER A 383 30.71 -21.72 -2.05
N LEU A 384 31.42 -21.00 -1.18
CA LEU A 384 32.87 -20.92 -1.20
C LEU A 384 33.52 -22.28 -0.94
N VAL A 385 33.09 -23.00 0.11
CA VAL A 385 33.60 -24.34 0.44
C VAL A 385 33.34 -25.32 -0.72
N LEU A 386 32.15 -25.30 -1.31
CA LEU A 386 31.84 -26.15 -2.47
C LEU A 386 32.66 -25.80 -3.71
N GLY A 387 32.92 -24.51 -3.95
CA GLY A 387 33.83 -24.07 -5.01
C GLY A 387 35.25 -24.63 -4.83
N PHE A 388 35.78 -24.64 -3.60
CA PHE A 388 37.08 -25.25 -3.34
C PHE A 388 37.09 -26.79 -3.41
N ILE A 389 35.99 -27.45 -3.05
CA ILE A 389 35.89 -28.92 -3.10
C ILE A 389 35.75 -29.41 -4.55
N VAL A 390 35.06 -28.64 -5.40
CA VAL A 390 34.77 -29.02 -6.79
C VAL A 390 35.42 -27.99 -7.73
N PRO A 391 36.76 -28.04 -7.91
CA PRO A 391 37.46 -27.10 -8.79
C PRO A 391 37.03 -27.31 -10.24
N MET A 392 36.79 -26.21 -10.95
CA MET A 392 36.36 -26.20 -12.35
C MET A 392 37.42 -25.57 -13.26
N GLU A 393 37.77 -26.23 -14.37
CA GLU A 393 38.68 -25.63 -15.37
C GLU A 393 38.08 -24.40 -16.06
N GLN A 394 36.75 -24.39 -16.23
CA GLN A 394 36.00 -23.28 -16.81
C GLN A 394 34.66 -23.13 -16.09
N LEU A 395 34.25 -21.90 -15.84
CA LEU A 395 32.93 -21.62 -15.28
C LEU A 395 31.81 -22.06 -16.23
N THR A 396 30.75 -22.62 -15.65
CA THR A 396 29.58 -23.02 -16.42
C THR A 396 28.86 -21.80 -17.02
N PRO A 397 28.14 -21.99 -18.14
CA PRO A 397 27.30 -20.94 -18.73
C PRO A 397 26.32 -20.31 -17.73
N GLU A 398 25.73 -21.10 -16.84
CA GLU A 398 24.84 -20.61 -15.78
C GLU A 398 25.53 -19.69 -14.76
N LEU A 399 26.80 -19.94 -14.41
CA LEU A 399 27.60 -19.06 -13.55
C LEU A 399 27.95 -17.75 -14.28
N LEU A 400 28.41 -17.86 -15.53
CA LEU A 400 28.78 -16.70 -16.36
C LEU A 400 27.59 -15.77 -16.60
N ALA A 401 26.39 -16.31 -16.79
CA ALA A 401 25.17 -15.54 -16.98
C ALA A 401 24.84 -14.63 -15.78
N ARG A 402 25.35 -14.92 -14.57
CA ARG A 402 25.15 -14.09 -13.37
C ARG A 402 26.23 -13.03 -13.16
N GLY A 403 27.34 -13.10 -13.89
CA GLY A 403 28.44 -12.11 -13.84
C GLY A 403 28.20 -10.85 -14.69
N GLY A 404 27.18 -10.86 -15.56
CA GLY A 404 26.84 -9.74 -16.45
C GLY A 404 25.49 -9.09 -16.11
N PRO A 405 25.30 -8.53 -14.90
CA PRO A 405 24.00 -8.01 -14.50
C PRO A 405 23.61 -6.75 -15.29
N THR A 406 22.30 -6.57 -15.44
CA THR A 406 21.70 -5.51 -16.25
C THR A 406 20.74 -4.65 -15.43
N ILE A 407 20.36 -3.49 -15.96
CA ILE A 407 19.34 -2.65 -15.32
C ILE A 407 17.95 -3.32 -15.29
N ILE A 408 17.73 -4.33 -16.15
CA ILE A 408 16.48 -5.08 -16.21
C ILE A 408 16.31 -5.92 -14.95
N ASP A 409 17.41 -6.50 -14.44
CA ASP A 409 17.41 -7.31 -13.22
C ASP A 409 16.94 -6.50 -12.01
N LEU A 410 17.33 -5.23 -11.93
CA LEU A 410 16.86 -4.30 -10.89
C LEU A 410 15.34 -4.08 -10.96
N GLY A 411 14.81 -3.88 -12.16
CA GLY A 411 13.37 -3.73 -12.38
C GLY A 411 12.59 -4.98 -11.96
N VAL A 412 13.09 -6.15 -12.33
CA VAL A 412 12.52 -7.45 -11.94
C VAL A 412 12.57 -7.63 -10.42
N ALA A 413 13.68 -7.28 -9.76
CA ALA A 413 13.82 -7.39 -8.31
C ALA A 413 12.87 -6.44 -7.56
N PHE A 414 12.73 -5.19 -8.02
CA PHE A 414 11.79 -4.23 -7.43
C PHE A 414 10.33 -4.72 -7.55
N LEU A 415 9.93 -5.17 -8.74
CA LEU A 415 8.59 -5.71 -8.98
C LEU A 415 8.35 -7.00 -8.18
N SER A 416 9.37 -7.85 -8.02
CA SER A 416 9.29 -9.06 -7.19
C SER A 416 9.08 -8.70 -5.72
N GLY A 417 9.83 -7.73 -5.17
CA GLY A 417 9.60 -7.25 -3.80
C GLY A 417 8.20 -6.66 -3.61
N ALA A 418 7.71 -5.90 -4.58
CA ALA A 418 6.35 -5.37 -4.58
C ALA A 418 5.29 -6.49 -4.62
N ALA A 419 5.44 -7.45 -5.53
CA ALA A 419 4.53 -8.59 -5.66
C ALA A 419 4.51 -9.46 -4.40
N ALA A 420 5.68 -9.74 -3.81
CA ALA A 420 5.79 -10.50 -2.57
C ALA A 420 5.10 -9.79 -1.40
N ALA A 421 5.33 -8.48 -1.24
CA ALA A 421 4.68 -7.69 -0.21
C ALA A 421 3.16 -7.66 -0.38
N TYR A 422 2.67 -7.55 -1.61
CA TYR A 422 1.23 -7.59 -1.92
C TYR A 422 0.62 -8.97 -1.66
N ALA A 423 1.31 -10.04 -2.04
CA ALA A 423 0.87 -11.41 -1.82
C ALA A 423 0.84 -11.77 -0.33
N VAL A 424 1.85 -11.39 0.46
CA VAL A 424 1.85 -11.65 1.92
C VAL A 424 0.80 -10.80 2.65
N ALA A 425 0.53 -9.59 2.17
CA ALA A 425 -0.55 -8.76 2.69
C ALA A 425 -1.95 -9.35 2.47
N ARG A 426 -2.11 -10.34 1.59
CA ARG A 426 -3.40 -10.97 1.29
C ARG A 426 -3.36 -12.48 1.56
N PRO A 427 -4.08 -12.99 2.57
CA PRO A 427 -4.07 -14.41 2.90
C PRO A 427 -4.41 -15.34 1.72
N SER A 428 -5.26 -14.90 0.79
CA SER A 428 -5.66 -15.66 -0.40
C SER A 428 -4.56 -15.81 -1.46
N LEU A 429 -3.47 -15.05 -1.37
CA LEU A 429 -2.38 -15.01 -2.36
C LEU A 429 -1.07 -15.59 -1.85
N LEU A 430 -1.05 -16.21 -0.66
CA LEU A 430 0.16 -16.81 -0.10
C LEU A 430 0.77 -17.90 -1.01
N GLY A 431 -0.06 -18.63 -1.76
CA GLY A 431 0.42 -19.60 -2.76
C GLY A 431 1.20 -18.98 -3.92
N ALA A 432 1.00 -17.69 -4.22
CA ALA A 432 1.73 -16.98 -5.27
C ALA A 432 3.16 -16.62 -4.87
N LEU A 433 3.52 -16.73 -3.58
CA LEU A 433 4.85 -16.37 -3.08
C LEU A 433 5.97 -17.23 -3.64
N ALA A 434 5.69 -18.51 -3.92
CA ALA A 434 6.65 -19.41 -4.54
C ALA A 434 7.08 -18.88 -5.92
N GLY A 435 6.13 -18.38 -6.74
CA GLY A 435 6.43 -17.78 -8.04
C GLY A 435 7.25 -16.50 -7.95
N VAL A 436 7.01 -15.68 -6.92
CA VAL A 436 7.76 -14.44 -6.70
C VAL A 436 9.17 -14.70 -6.17
N ALA A 437 9.34 -15.71 -5.32
CA ALA A 437 10.65 -16.13 -4.81
C ALA A 437 11.55 -16.64 -5.95
N ILE A 438 10.99 -17.33 -6.95
CA ILE A 438 11.71 -17.76 -8.16
C ILE A 438 12.18 -16.55 -8.99
N ALA A 439 11.34 -15.51 -9.11
CA ALA A 439 11.64 -14.33 -9.94
C ALA A 439 12.76 -13.44 -9.37
N ALA A 440 12.92 -13.39 -8.04
CA ALA A 440 13.92 -12.55 -7.38
C ALA A 440 15.37 -13.09 -7.47
N ALA A 441 15.51 -14.39 -7.78
CA ALA A 441 16.78 -15.06 -8.05
C ALA A 441 17.94 -14.65 -7.13
N LEU A 442 17.78 -14.69 -5.80
CA LEU A 442 18.81 -14.21 -4.85
C LEU A 442 19.88 -15.26 -4.52
N VAL A 443 19.47 -16.53 -4.36
CA VAL A 443 20.39 -17.60 -3.98
C VAL A 443 21.42 -17.89 -5.07
N PRO A 444 21.08 -17.91 -6.37
CA PRO A 444 22.09 -18.25 -7.38
C PRO A 444 23.18 -17.20 -7.60
N PRO A 445 22.90 -15.88 -7.63
CA PRO A 445 23.95 -14.87 -7.59
C PRO A 445 24.82 -14.99 -6.35
N LEU A 446 24.22 -15.26 -5.18
CA LEU A 446 24.97 -15.47 -3.95
C LEU A 446 25.91 -16.68 -4.06
N ALA A 447 25.40 -17.83 -4.52
CA ALA A 447 26.22 -19.02 -4.74
C ALA A 447 27.30 -18.79 -5.81
N THR A 448 26.97 -18.01 -6.85
CA THR A 448 27.93 -17.61 -7.89
C THR A 448 29.07 -16.79 -7.29
N VAL A 449 28.78 -15.84 -6.39
CA VAL A 449 29.83 -15.07 -5.70
C VAL A 449 30.79 -16.01 -4.95
N GLY A 450 30.27 -16.97 -4.18
CA GLY A 450 31.13 -17.90 -3.44
C GLY A 450 31.98 -18.79 -4.35
N ILE A 451 31.38 -19.37 -5.40
CA ILE A 451 32.06 -20.27 -6.33
C ILE A 451 33.09 -19.51 -7.17
N SER A 452 32.71 -18.40 -7.81
CA SER A 452 33.63 -17.61 -8.66
C SER A 452 34.77 -16.98 -7.87
N PHE A 453 34.55 -16.65 -6.59
CA PHE A 453 35.62 -16.25 -5.69
C PHE A 453 36.60 -17.40 -5.42
N ALA A 454 36.11 -18.62 -5.17
CA ALA A 454 36.97 -19.79 -4.99
C ALA A 454 37.81 -20.10 -6.25
N GLU A 455 37.22 -19.93 -7.44
CA GLU A 455 37.87 -20.14 -8.74
C GLU A 455 38.78 -18.96 -9.16
N GLY A 456 38.81 -17.86 -8.41
CA GLY A 456 39.66 -16.69 -8.70
C GLY A 456 39.19 -15.84 -9.90
N VAL A 457 37.95 -16.01 -10.37
CA VAL A 457 37.40 -15.28 -11.52
C VAL A 457 36.71 -13.99 -11.06
N TRP A 458 37.52 -12.97 -10.77
CA TRP A 458 37.07 -11.71 -10.18
C TRP A 458 35.99 -10.96 -10.96
N GLU A 459 36.01 -11.03 -12.30
CA GLU A 459 35.02 -10.34 -13.15
C GLU A 459 33.60 -10.85 -12.91
N VAL A 460 33.44 -12.17 -12.70
CA VAL A 460 32.16 -12.80 -12.44
C VAL A 460 31.75 -12.59 -10.98
N THR A 461 32.71 -12.67 -10.05
CA THR A 461 32.49 -12.40 -8.62
C THR A 461 31.93 -11.00 -8.39
N GLU A 462 32.55 -9.98 -8.98
CA GLU A 462 32.10 -8.59 -8.84
C GLU A 462 30.70 -8.40 -9.44
N GLY A 463 30.46 -8.93 -10.65
CA GLY A 463 29.17 -8.85 -11.31
C GLY A 463 28.05 -9.50 -10.50
N ALA A 464 28.27 -10.73 -10.01
CA ALA A 464 27.29 -11.44 -9.19
C ALA A 464 27.07 -10.75 -7.82
N ALA A 465 28.10 -10.13 -7.24
CA ALA A 465 27.98 -9.38 -5.99
C ALA A 465 27.17 -8.09 -6.18
N ILE A 466 27.39 -7.36 -7.28
CA ILE A 466 26.58 -6.20 -7.65
C ILE A 466 25.12 -6.61 -7.84
N LEU A 467 24.88 -7.71 -8.58
CA LEU A 467 23.53 -8.25 -8.79
C LEU A 467 22.82 -8.60 -7.49
N LEU A 468 23.52 -9.28 -6.58
CA LEU A 468 22.99 -9.61 -5.26
C LEU A 468 22.64 -8.34 -4.47
N ALA A 469 23.56 -7.38 -4.38
CA ALA A 469 23.34 -6.13 -3.66
C ALA A 469 22.17 -5.32 -4.23
N THR A 470 22.08 -5.21 -5.56
CA THR A 470 20.99 -4.50 -6.24
C THR A 470 19.66 -5.16 -5.98
N ASN A 471 19.60 -6.49 -6.03
CA ASN A 471 18.36 -7.22 -5.79
C ASN A 471 17.88 -7.07 -4.35
N LEU A 472 18.78 -7.17 -3.36
CA LEU A 472 18.43 -6.96 -1.94
C LEU A 472 17.82 -5.57 -1.72
N VAL A 473 18.48 -4.51 -2.21
CA VAL A 473 18.00 -3.13 -2.07
C VAL A 473 16.67 -2.93 -2.79
N ALA A 474 16.55 -3.40 -4.03
CA ALA A 474 15.35 -3.24 -4.84
C ALA A 474 14.13 -3.95 -4.24
N ILE A 475 14.31 -5.17 -3.70
CA ILE A 475 13.24 -5.92 -3.05
C ILE A 475 12.74 -5.20 -1.79
N ILE A 476 13.66 -4.71 -0.95
CA ILE A 476 13.29 -3.95 0.26
C ILE A 476 12.52 -2.68 -0.11
N LEU A 477 12.97 -1.95 -1.13
CA LEU A 477 12.30 -0.74 -1.62
C LEU A 477 10.94 -1.04 -2.25
N GLY A 478 10.81 -2.11 -3.04
CA GLY A 478 9.56 -2.56 -3.64
C GLY A 478 8.53 -2.97 -2.59
N ALA A 479 8.96 -3.72 -1.58
CA ALA A 479 8.13 -4.09 -0.45
C ALA A 479 7.67 -2.86 0.36
N ALA A 480 8.60 -1.97 0.69
CA ALA A 480 8.29 -0.72 1.39
C ALA A 480 7.32 0.18 0.58
N PHE A 481 7.45 0.21 -0.75
CA PHE A 481 6.54 0.94 -1.62
C PHE A 481 5.11 0.41 -1.51
N ILE A 482 4.92 -0.91 -1.59
CA ILE A 482 3.60 -1.54 -1.50
C ILE A 482 2.99 -1.40 -0.11
N TYR A 483 3.73 -1.67 0.96
CA TYR A 483 3.20 -1.51 2.31
C TYR A 483 2.76 -0.08 2.60
N ARG A 484 3.53 0.92 2.16
CA ARG A 484 3.14 2.33 2.27
C ARG A 484 1.85 2.63 1.49
N ARG A 485 1.67 2.01 0.32
CA ARG A 485 0.47 2.15 -0.51
C ARG A 485 -0.76 1.46 0.08
N LEU A 486 -0.58 0.33 0.74
CA LEU A 486 -1.65 -0.39 1.45
C LEU A 486 -2.15 0.34 2.71
N GLY A 487 -1.62 1.54 2.99
CA GLY A 487 -2.04 2.39 4.10
C GLY A 487 -1.36 2.05 5.42
N ILE A 488 -0.29 1.24 5.38
CA ILE A 488 0.57 1.01 6.53
C ILE A 488 1.39 2.30 6.71
N GLN A 489 0.99 3.12 7.67
CA GLN A 489 1.67 4.36 8.02
C GLN A 489 2.37 4.16 9.35
N GLY A 490 3.68 4.42 9.37
CA GLY A 490 4.48 4.31 10.57
C GLY A 490 4.17 5.42 11.55
N SER A 491 3.38 5.11 12.57
CA SER A 491 3.86 5.13 13.95
C SER A 491 2.79 4.52 14.87
N ARG A 492 3.23 3.94 15.99
CA ARG A 492 2.36 3.64 17.15
C ARG A 492 1.73 4.92 17.76
N LEU A 493 1.96 6.11 17.18
CA LEU A 493 1.81 7.44 17.80
C LEU A 493 1.34 8.56 16.85
N GLY A 494 0.78 8.26 15.66
CA GLY A 494 0.17 9.26 14.76
C GLY A 494 1.10 10.30 14.10
N LYS A 495 2.39 10.38 14.45
CA LYS A 495 3.39 11.20 13.74
C LYS A 495 3.94 10.41 12.56
N GLY A 496 4.18 11.04 11.40
CA GLY A 496 4.65 10.35 10.19
C GLY A 496 5.96 9.57 10.38
N LEU A 497 6.46 8.94 9.30
CA LEU A 497 7.66 8.07 9.34
C LEU A 497 8.79 8.68 10.21
N PRO A 498 9.36 7.93 11.17
CA PRO A 498 10.44 8.44 12.01
C PRO A 498 11.64 8.88 11.15
N LEU A 499 12.38 9.89 11.62
CA LEU A 499 13.52 10.47 10.89
C LEU A 499 14.54 9.41 10.43
N TRP A 500 14.81 8.41 11.27
CA TRP A 500 15.68 7.27 10.91
C TRP A 500 15.11 6.46 9.73
N GLY A 501 13.81 6.15 9.72
CA GLY A 501 13.17 5.43 8.63
C GLY A 501 13.24 6.21 7.31
N ARG A 502 12.96 7.52 7.36
CA ARG A 502 13.08 8.41 6.20
C ARG A 502 14.52 8.50 5.67
N ARG A 503 15.52 8.63 6.56
CA ARG A 503 16.93 8.62 6.20
C ARG A 503 17.36 7.29 5.58
N THR A 504 16.88 6.17 6.13
CA THR A 504 17.20 4.84 5.61
C THR A 504 16.59 4.61 4.23
N ILE A 505 15.35 5.04 3.99
CA ILE A 505 14.74 4.98 2.65
C ILE A 505 15.52 5.84 1.65
N LEU A 506 15.89 7.07 2.04
CA LEU A 506 16.70 7.96 1.20
C LEU A 506 18.07 7.33 0.89
N PHE A 507 18.71 6.74 1.90
CA PHE A 507 19.97 6.02 1.74
C PHE A 507 19.83 4.83 0.78
N LEU A 508 18.81 3.99 0.94
CA LEU A 508 18.56 2.86 0.05
C LEU A 508 18.25 3.31 -1.39
N CYS A 509 17.50 4.40 -1.56
CA CYS A 509 17.26 4.99 -2.88
C CYS A 509 18.55 5.51 -3.51
N LEU A 510 19.38 6.23 -2.74
CA LEU A 510 20.67 6.72 -3.21
C LEU A 510 21.63 5.56 -3.54
N LEU A 511 21.66 4.52 -2.72
CA LEU A 511 22.42 3.30 -2.97
C LEU A 511 21.94 2.59 -4.24
N ALA A 512 20.63 2.49 -4.48
CA ALA A 512 20.09 1.95 -5.72
C ALA A 512 20.49 2.79 -6.96
N VAL A 513 20.53 4.11 -6.83
CA VAL A 513 21.02 5.02 -7.89
C VAL A 513 22.51 4.84 -8.14
N ILE A 514 23.32 4.66 -7.10
CA ILE A 514 24.75 4.41 -7.23
C ILE A 514 24.98 3.05 -7.92
N LEU A 515 24.26 2.01 -7.50
CA LEU A 515 24.39 0.66 -8.05
C LEU A 515 23.81 0.53 -9.47
N THR A 516 22.95 1.45 -9.91
CA THR A 516 22.47 1.48 -11.31
C THR A 516 23.52 1.97 -12.30
N ALA A 517 24.50 2.78 -11.86
CA ALA A 517 25.57 3.25 -12.73
C ALA A 517 26.42 2.12 -13.34
N PRO A 518 26.98 1.17 -12.56
CA PRO A 518 27.73 0.04 -13.12
C PRO A 518 26.85 -0.89 -13.96
N LEU A 519 25.60 -1.13 -13.56
CA LEU A 519 24.63 -1.91 -14.33
C LEU A 519 24.32 -1.27 -15.69
N GLY A 520 24.10 0.04 -15.71
CA GLY A 520 23.84 0.81 -16.93
C GLY A 520 25.06 0.83 -17.85
N TYR A 521 26.26 0.97 -17.28
CA TYR A 521 27.51 0.86 -18.04
C TYR A 521 27.68 -0.54 -18.65
N ARG A 522 27.47 -1.61 -17.88
CA ARG A 522 27.58 -2.98 -18.38
C ARG A 522 26.51 -3.30 -19.42
N LEU A 523 25.27 -2.85 -19.23
CA LEU A 523 24.22 -2.98 -20.24
C LEU A 523 24.56 -2.19 -21.51
N ALA A 524 25.08 -0.97 -21.39
CA ALA A 524 25.50 -0.17 -22.54
C ALA A 524 26.69 -0.81 -23.27
N LYS A 525 27.64 -1.39 -22.53
CA LYS A 525 28.75 -2.18 -23.07
C LYS A 525 28.23 -3.42 -23.79
N GLN A 526 27.33 -4.19 -23.18
CA GLN A 526 26.69 -5.37 -23.79
C GLN A 526 25.85 -5.02 -25.02
N LEU A 527 25.17 -3.86 -25.04
CA LEU A 527 24.44 -3.35 -26.20
C LEU A 527 25.39 -2.93 -27.34
N ARG A 528 26.51 -2.26 -27.01
CA ARG A 528 27.56 -1.86 -27.96
C ARG A 528 28.32 -3.07 -28.52
N GLU A 529 28.56 -4.07 -27.67
CA GLU A 529 29.19 -5.34 -28.00
C GLU A 529 28.19 -6.38 -28.54
N GLY A 530 26.91 -6.00 -28.77
CA GLY A 530 25.86 -6.84 -29.35
C GLY A 530 25.59 -8.19 -28.66
N GLN A 531 26.02 -8.36 -27.40
CA GLN A 531 26.09 -9.64 -26.68
C GLN A 531 24.79 -10.10 -25.99
N ILE A 532 23.64 -9.48 -26.24
CA ILE A 532 22.39 -9.89 -25.57
C ILE A 532 22.01 -11.36 -25.89
N ARG A 533 22.60 -11.94 -26.94
CA ARG A 533 22.54 -13.37 -27.29
C ARG A 533 23.90 -13.81 -27.83
N PRO A 534 24.33 -15.07 -27.65
CA PRO A 534 25.52 -15.54 -28.34
C PRO A 534 25.37 -15.26 -29.83
N TYR A 535 26.34 -14.55 -30.42
CA TYR A 535 26.34 -14.16 -31.84
C TYR A 535 26.10 -15.35 -32.77
N THR A 536 26.55 -16.52 -32.31
CA THR A 536 26.44 -17.80 -32.98
C THR A 536 25.91 -18.85 -32.02
N PHE A 537 24.82 -19.50 -32.37
CA PHE A 537 24.38 -20.73 -31.73
C PHE A 537 25.03 -21.92 -32.44
N PRO A 538 25.44 -22.97 -31.71
CA PRO A 538 25.81 -24.21 -32.37
C PRO A 538 24.61 -24.74 -33.16
N VAL A 539 24.86 -25.29 -34.36
CA VAL A 539 23.84 -26.04 -35.08
C VAL A 539 23.43 -27.29 -34.29
N SER A 540 22.25 -27.86 -34.57
CA SER A 540 21.77 -29.09 -33.91
C SER A 540 22.81 -30.21 -34.01
N LEU A 541 22.84 -31.12 -33.02
CA LEU A 541 23.78 -32.25 -33.01
C LEU A 541 23.62 -33.14 -34.25
N SER A 542 22.37 -33.34 -34.70
CA SER A 542 22.05 -34.06 -35.95
C SER A 542 22.67 -33.38 -37.18
N MET A 543 22.45 -32.07 -37.34
CA MET A 543 23.02 -31.28 -38.42
C MET A 543 24.55 -31.33 -38.40
N ARG A 544 25.14 -31.15 -37.22
CA ARG A 544 26.60 -31.15 -37.06
C ARG A 544 27.21 -32.48 -37.48
N GLN A 545 26.57 -33.61 -37.15
CA GLN A 545 26.99 -34.94 -37.58
C GLN A 545 26.80 -35.12 -39.09
N ALA A 546 25.64 -34.76 -39.64
CA ALA A 546 25.35 -34.87 -41.07
C ALA A 546 26.31 -34.03 -41.94
N LEU A 547 26.64 -32.81 -41.51
CA LEU A 547 27.63 -31.96 -42.18
C LEU A 547 29.03 -32.56 -42.08
N LYS A 548 29.43 -33.05 -40.89
CA LYS A 548 30.73 -33.66 -40.68
C LYS A 548 30.92 -34.91 -41.54
N GLU A 549 29.92 -35.79 -41.61
CA GLU A 549 29.94 -37.00 -42.44
C GLU A 549 30.08 -36.69 -43.93
N ARG A 550 29.30 -35.73 -44.44
CA ARG A 550 29.37 -35.35 -45.86
C ARG A 550 30.72 -34.72 -46.23
N VAL A 551 31.29 -33.90 -45.34
CA VAL A 551 32.63 -33.32 -45.54
C VAL A 551 33.71 -34.40 -45.48
N HIS A 552 33.54 -35.44 -44.66
CA HIS A 552 34.52 -36.53 -44.56
C HIS A 552 34.60 -37.41 -45.82
N GLN A 553 33.56 -37.39 -46.66
CA GLN A 553 33.55 -38.07 -47.95
C GLN A 553 34.43 -37.37 -49.00
N GLU A 554 34.88 -36.15 -48.75
CA GLU A 554 35.74 -35.39 -49.66
C GLU A 554 37.19 -35.38 -49.19
N TYR A 555 38.08 -35.94 -50.00
CA TYR A 555 39.48 -36.08 -49.65
C TYR A 555 40.18 -34.71 -49.59
N GLY A 556 40.79 -34.38 -48.45
CA GLY A 556 41.53 -33.13 -48.25
C GLY A 556 40.69 -31.95 -47.76
N VAL A 557 39.45 -32.19 -47.30
CA VAL A 557 38.59 -31.19 -46.62
C VAL A 557 38.30 -31.66 -45.19
N THR A 558 38.44 -30.77 -44.22
CA THR A 558 38.17 -31.03 -42.81
C THR A 558 37.10 -30.09 -42.28
N PHE A 559 36.07 -30.64 -41.63
CA PHE A 559 35.05 -29.85 -40.97
C PHE A 559 35.59 -29.25 -39.67
N ILE A 560 35.53 -27.92 -39.52
CA ILE A 560 35.97 -27.20 -38.32
C ILE A 560 34.76 -26.96 -37.41
N SER A 561 33.78 -26.21 -37.89
CA SER A 561 32.61 -25.80 -37.10
C SER A 561 31.45 -25.38 -38.01
N ALA A 562 30.23 -25.47 -37.49
CA ALA A 562 29.04 -24.90 -38.10
C ALA A 562 28.26 -24.14 -37.03
N VAL A 563 27.88 -22.91 -37.37
CA VAL A 563 27.25 -21.97 -36.46
C VAL A 563 26.06 -21.30 -37.12
N ARG A 564 25.03 -21.05 -36.33
CA ARG A 564 23.82 -20.32 -36.73
C ARG A 564 23.84 -18.92 -36.14
N PHE A 565 23.58 -17.88 -36.94
CA PHE A 565 23.49 -16.51 -36.45
C PHE A 565 22.08 -16.19 -35.93
N GLY A 566 22.01 -15.45 -34.82
CA GLY A 566 20.77 -14.91 -34.29
C GLY A 566 20.57 -13.46 -34.73
N PHE A 567 19.51 -13.20 -35.51
CA PHE A 567 19.03 -11.87 -35.96
C PHE A 567 19.79 -11.19 -37.12
N ARG A 568 19.01 -10.66 -38.09
CA ARG A 568 19.37 -9.94 -39.35
C ARG A 568 20.88 -9.82 -39.68
N ARG A 569 21.40 -10.83 -40.36
CA ARG A 569 22.55 -10.72 -41.28
C ARG A 569 22.15 -11.26 -42.64
N ASP A 570 22.94 -11.00 -43.68
CA ASP A 570 22.80 -11.66 -44.98
C ASP A 570 23.12 -13.17 -44.95
N THR A 571 23.36 -13.75 -43.77
CA THR A 571 23.71 -15.17 -43.61
C THR A 571 23.13 -15.70 -42.30
N ASP A 572 22.40 -16.80 -42.40
CA ASP A 572 21.73 -17.49 -41.29
C ASP A 572 22.61 -18.60 -40.69
N VAL A 573 23.43 -19.27 -41.52
CA VAL A 573 24.35 -20.34 -41.09
C VAL A 573 25.72 -20.15 -41.74
N ALA A 574 26.79 -20.19 -40.94
CA ALA A 574 28.16 -20.25 -41.44
C ALA A 574 28.79 -21.62 -41.16
N ILE A 575 29.36 -22.21 -42.20
CA ILE A 575 30.13 -23.46 -42.13
C ILE A 575 31.60 -23.12 -42.36
N LEU A 576 32.45 -23.52 -41.43
CA LEU A 576 33.90 -23.36 -41.50
C LEU A 576 34.56 -24.69 -41.84
N LEU A 577 35.29 -24.70 -42.94
CA LEU A 577 36.05 -25.84 -43.45
C LEU A 577 37.53 -25.49 -43.52
N SER A 578 38.40 -26.46 -43.29
CA SER A 578 39.82 -26.40 -43.66
C SER A 578 39.99 -27.21 -44.93
N SER A 579 40.73 -26.72 -45.92
CA SER A 579 41.03 -27.54 -47.10
C SER A 579 42.44 -27.35 -47.64
N ALA A 580 43.05 -28.46 -48.04
CA ALA A 580 44.34 -28.47 -48.73
C ALA A 580 44.20 -28.21 -50.25
N LYS A 581 42.97 -28.13 -50.77
CA LYS A 581 42.64 -27.92 -52.19
C LYS A 581 41.46 -26.94 -52.30
N PRO A 582 41.20 -26.33 -53.48
CA PRO A 582 39.97 -25.58 -53.69
C PRO A 582 38.75 -26.49 -53.49
N VAL A 583 37.80 -26.07 -52.64
CA VAL A 583 36.60 -26.83 -52.31
C VAL A 583 35.67 -26.93 -53.53
N SER A 584 35.14 -28.13 -53.79
CA SER A 584 34.28 -28.35 -54.95
C SER A 584 32.94 -27.60 -54.86
N VAL A 585 32.45 -27.10 -56.00
CA VAL A 585 31.15 -26.40 -56.08
C VAL A 585 29.99 -27.33 -55.68
N ASN A 586 30.12 -28.63 -55.98
CA ASN A 586 29.14 -29.65 -55.61
C ASN A 586 29.05 -29.84 -54.09
N LEU A 587 30.17 -29.82 -53.36
CA LEU A 587 30.15 -29.89 -51.90
C LEU A 587 29.43 -28.68 -51.30
N ILE A 588 29.72 -27.48 -51.81
CA ILE A 588 29.08 -26.26 -51.33
C ILE A 588 27.56 -26.33 -51.58
N ALA A 589 27.12 -26.79 -52.75
CA ALA A 589 25.70 -26.97 -53.05
C ALA A 589 25.04 -27.99 -52.11
N ASP A 590 25.67 -29.15 -51.90
CA ASP A 590 25.16 -30.21 -51.02
C ASP A 590 25.04 -29.76 -49.56
N LEU A 591 26.04 -29.04 -49.05
CA LEU A 591 26.03 -28.51 -47.68
C LEU A 591 24.91 -27.47 -47.52
N LYS A 592 24.72 -26.60 -48.51
CA LYS A 592 23.61 -25.63 -48.52
C LYS A 592 22.25 -26.32 -48.56
N GLN A 593 22.12 -27.38 -49.35
CA GLN A 593 20.87 -28.14 -49.46
C GLN A 593 20.53 -28.85 -48.15
N ARG A 594 21.49 -29.56 -47.54
CA ARG A 594 21.29 -30.24 -46.24
C ARG A 594 20.87 -29.29 -45.13
N VAL A 595 21.45 -28.09 -45.09
CA VAL A 595 21.03 -27.06 -44.13
C VAL A 595 19.60 -26.61 -44.37
N ASN A 596 19.21 -26.39 -45.63
CA ASN A 596 17.83 -26.03 -45.98
C ASN A 596 16.83 -27.16 -45.69
N ASP A 597 17.23 -28.43 -45.83
CA ASP A 597 16.35 -29.57 -45.60
C ASP A 597 16.00 -29.74 -44.11
N GLU A 598 16.95 -29.56 -43.18
CA GLU A 598 16.62 -29.63 -41.74
C GLU A 598 16.09 -28.31 -41.15
N MET A 599 16.55 -27.14 -41.63
CA MET A 599 16.16 -25.84 -41.04
C MET A 599 14.98 -25.16 -41.75
N GLY A 600 14.48 -25.70 -42.86
CA GLY A 600 13.39 -25.17 -43.67
C GLY A 600 13.87 -24.41 -44.92
N LYS A 601 12.98 -24.23 -45.90
CA LYS A 601 13.31 -23.57 -47.18
C LYS A 601 13.62 -22.08 -46.97
N ASN A 602 14.70 -21.60 -47.59
CA ASN A 602 15.21 -20.19 -47.62
C ASN A 602 16.19 -19.77 -46.52
N VAL A 603 17.04 -20.69 -46.05
CA VAL A 603 18.16 -20.35 -45.16
C VAL A 603 19.36 -19.88 -45.99
N LYS A 604 19.87 -18.67 -45.72
CA LYS A 604 21.09 -18.16 -46.35
C LYS A 604 22.32 -18.79 -45.69
N VAL A 605 23.02 -19.66 -46.41
CA VAL A 605 24.19 -20.38 -45.87
C VAL A 605 25.48 -19.87 -46.52
N ALA A 606 26.46 -19.48 -45.69
CA ALA A 606 27.81 -19.16 -46.13
C ALA A 606 28.76 -20.31 -45.78
N VAL A 607 29.59 -20.71 -46.73
CA VAL A 607 30.62 -21.72 -46.54
C VAL A 607 31.97 -21.03 -46.69
N HIS A 608 32.75 -21.01 -45.62
CA HIS A 608 34.10 -20.44 -45.60
C HIS A 608 35.10 -21.58 -45.54
N ALA A 609 35.96 -21.67 -46.54
CA ALA A 609 37.04 -22.64 -46.59
C ALA A 609 38.39 -21.93 -46.41
N LEU A 610 39.12 -22.30 -45.38
CA LEU A 610 40.49 -21.86 -45.16
C LEU A 610 41.42 -22.74 -45.99
N GLN A 611 42.11 -22.14 -46.96
CA GLN A 611 43.06 -22.83 -47.84
C GLN A 611 44.45 -22.84 -47.20
N GLU A 612 45.18 -23.94 -47.37
CA GLU A 612 46.56 -24.14 -46.88
C GLU A 612 46.74 -24.11 -45.36
N THR A 613 45.65 -24.04 -44.60
CA THR A 613 45.69 -24.20 -43.15
C THR A 613 45.78 -25.68 -42.79
N GLY A 614 46.99 -26.16 -42.47
CA GLY A 614 47.20 -27.47 -41.89
C GLY A 614 46.59 -27.53 -40.49
N VAL A 615 45.51 -28.29 -40.29
CA VAL A 615 45.01 -28.61 -38.95
C VAL A 615 45.95 -29.64 -38.34
N VAL A 616 46.95 -29.17 -37.58
CA VAL A 616 47.79 -30.07 -36.79
C VAL A 616 46.93 -30.62 -35.67
N LYS A 617 46.54 -31.89 -35.76
CA LYS A 617 45.99 -32.63 -34.61
C LYS A 617 47.13 -32.84 -33.62
N THR A 618 47.38 -31.87 -32.76
CA THR A 618 48.18 -32.09 -31.55
C THR A 618 47.41 -33.09 -30.68
N LYS A 619 47.96 -34.30 -30.54
CA LYS A 619 47.57 -35.20 -29.47
C LYS A 619 48.00 -34.53 -28.17
N PHE A 620 47.04 -34.01 -27.41
CA PHE A 620 47.19 -33.81 -25.98
C PHE A 620 46.65 -35.05 -25.29
#